data_AF-A0A2V7G9C4-F1
#
_entry.id   AF-A0A2V7G9C4-F1
#
_cell.length_a   1.000
_cell.length_b   1.000
_cell.length_c   1.000
_cell.angle_alpha   90.00
_cell.angle_beta   90.00
_cell.angle_gamma   90.00
#
_symmetry.space_group_name_H-M   'P 1'
#
loop_
_entity.id
_entity.type
_entity.pdbx_description
1 polymer ?
#
loop_
_entity_poly.entity_id
_entity_poly.type
_entity_poly.pdbx_seq_one_letter_code
_entity_poly.pdbx_strand_id
1 'polypeptide(L)'
;MTSVHALTFDVFGTVVDWRRSIIREGEALGRAKGLTVDWARFADAWRGLYQPMLSRVRTGELQWTRLDDLHRMSLDRLLVEFGIAGLSEDEIDHLNRAWHRLEPWPDAVEG
;
A
#
# COMPACT_ATOMS: atom_id res chain seq x y z
N MET A 1 -35.86 -6.03 20.68
CA MET A 1 -34.59 -6.36 20.00
C MET A 1 -34.20 -5.16 19.15
N THR A 2 -32.97 -4.69 19.21
CA THR A 2 -32.46 -3.63 18.34
C THR A 2 -32.13 -4.21 16.97
N SER A 3 -32.76 -3.69 15.91
CA SER A 3 -32.39 -4.02 14.53
C SER A 3 -31.04 -3.38 14.17
N VAL A 4 -30.26 -4.06 13.34
CA VAL A 4 -29.05 -3.48 12.75
C VAL A 4 -29.47 -2.44 11.71
N HIS A 5 -28.91 -1.23 11.81
CA HIS A 5 -29.20 -0.11 10.91
C HIS A 5 -28.03 0.25 9.99
N ALA A 6 -26.81 -0.23 10.30
CA ALA A 6 -25.61 0.06 9.54
C ALA A 6 -24.60 -1.09 9.64
N LEU A 7 -23.85 -1.28 8.55
CA LEU A 7 -22.67 -2.13 8.47
C LEU A 7 -21.52 -1.28 7.94
N THR A 8 -20.40 -1.26 8.67
CA THR A 8 -19.17 -0.61 8.24
C THR A 8 -18.11 -1.66 8.03
N PHE A 9 -17.35 -1.53 6.94
CA PHE A 9 -16.37 -2.53 6.54
C PHE A 9 -14.96 -1.96 6.68
N ASP A 10 -14.07 -2.77 7.23
CA ASP A 10 -12.64 -2.62 6.92
C ASP A 10 -12.45 -2.83 5.41
N VAL A 11 -11.45 -2.18 4.81
CA VAL A 11 -11.28 -2.19 3.35
C VAL A 11 -10.06 -3.02 2.94
N PHE A 12 -8.87 -2.71 3.46
CA PHE A 12 -7.62 -3.34 3.02
C PHE A 12 -7.50 -4.79 3.51
N GLY A 13 -7.79 -5.73 2.62
CA GLY A 13 -7.76 -7.17 2.87
C GLY A 13 -9.15 -7.75 3.04
N THR A 14 -10.07 -7.00 3.64
CA THR A 14 -11.46 -7.42 3.80
C THR A 14 -12.27 -7.25 2.50
N VAL A 15 -12.12 -6.11 1.80
CA VAL A 15 -12.87 -5.80 0.57
C VAL A 15 -11.99 -5.92 -0.67
N VAL A 16 -10.70 -5.56 -0.56
CA VAL A 16 -9.76 -5.53 -1.69
C VAL A 16 -8.55 -6.43 -1.50
N ASP A 17 -8.12 -7.06 -2.59
CA ASP A 17 -6.84 -7.77 -2.69
C ASP A 17 -5.69 -6.77 -2.86
N TRP A 18 -5.27 -6.22 -1.74
CA TRP A 18 -4.15 -5.27 -1.73
C TRP A 18 -2.86 -5.92 -2.21
N ARG A 19 -2.59 -7.18 -1.83
CA ARG A 19 -1.29 -7.80 -2.04
C ARG A 19 -1.04 -8.03 -3.52
N ARG A 20 -1.98 -8.68 -4.21
CA ARG A 20 -1.84 -8.95 -5.64
C ARG A 20 -1.81 -7.66 -6.46
N SER A 21 -2.60 -6.67 -6.06
CA SER A 21 -2.64 -5.37 -6.74
C SER A 21 -1.31 -4.62 -6.65
N ILE A 22 -0.68 -4.56 -5.47
CA ILE A 22 0.63 -3.92 -5.29
C ILE A 22 1.74 -4.69 -6.05
N ILE A 23 1.70 -6.03 -6.06
CA ILE A 23 2.65 -6.83 -6.86
C ILE A 23 2.51 -6.49 -8.34
N ARG A 24 1.27 -6.46 -8.87
CA ARG A 24 1.01 -6.13 -10.29
C ARG A 24 1.55 -4.75 -10.68
N GLU A 25 1.34 -3.75 -9.82
CA GLU A 25 1.82 -2.39 -10.01
C GLU A 25 3.36 -2.33 -10.00
N GLY A 26 4.00 -3.02 -9.04
CA GLY A 26 5.45 -3.15 -8.98
C GLY A 26 6.03 -3.85 -10.21
N GLU A 27 5.47 -4.98 -10.63
CA GLU A 27 5.91 -5.68 -11.83
C GLU A 27 5.76 -4.85 -13.10
N ALA A 28 4.70 -4.05 -13.21
CA ALA A 28 4.51 -3.13 -14.33
C ALA A 28 5.61 -2.06 -14.38
N LEU A 29 5.93 -1.46 -13.23
CA LEU A 29 7.06 -0.54 -13.10
C LEU A 29 8.39 -1.24 -13.44
N GLY A 30 8.60 -2.45 -12.93
CA GLY A 30 9.80 -3.24 -13.19
C GLY A 30 10.01 -3.51 -14.68
N ARG A 31 8.96 -3.89 -15.41
CA ARG A 31 9.00 -4.05 -16.88
C ARG A 31 9.30 -2.74 -17.60
N ALA A 32 8.67 -1.63 -17.19
CA ALA A 32 8.85 -0.33 -17.83
C ALA A 32 10.27 0.24 -17.64
N LYS A 33 10.92 -0.07 -16.52
CA LYS A 33 12.22 0.49 -16.12
C LYS A 33 13.38 -0.49 -16.21
N GLY A 34 13.13 -1.75 -16.59
CA GLY A 34 14.14 -2.81 -16.63
C GLY A 34 14.66 -3.18 -15.24
N LEU A 35 13.83 -3.10 -14.21
CA LEU A 35 14.19 -3.44 -12.83
C LEU A 35 13.89 -4.91 -12.53
N THR A 36 14.86 -5.59 -11.93
CA THR A 36 14.70 -6.96 -11.42
C THR A 36 14.54 -6.90 -9.90
N VAL A 37 13.29 -6.95 -9.43
CA VAL A 37 12.92 -6.84 -8.02
C VAL A 37 11.96 -7.97 -7.67
N ASP A 38 12.13 -8.55 -6.48
CA ASP A 38 11.11 -9.43 -5.89
C ASP A 38 9.93 -8.58 -5.38
N TRP A 39 8.97 -8.33 -6.27
CA TRP A 39 7.82 -7.48 -5.98
C TRP A 39 6.86 -8.08 -4.95
N ALA A 40 6.84 -9.40 -4.79
CA ALA A 40 6.09 -10.06 -3.72
C ALA A 40 6.69 -9.73 -2.36
N ARG A 41 8.02 -9.89 -2.22
CA ARG A 41 8.74 -9.50 -1.00
C ARG A 41 8.63 -8.00 -0.74
N PHE A 42 8.66 -7.18 -1.79
CA PHE A 42 8.48 -5.73 -1.68
C PHE A 42 7.09 -5.36 -1.13
N ALA A 43 6.03 -5.94 -1.69
CA ALA A 43 4.66 -5.70 -1.22
C ALA A 43 4.47 -6.11 0.25
N ASP A 44 5.02 -7.27 0.63
CA ASP A 44 4.96 -7.76 2.02
C ASP A 44 5.76 -6.86 2.98
N ALA A 45 6.94 -6.38 2.57
CA ALA A 45 7.73 -5.43 3.35
C ALA A 45 7.00 -4.09 3.55
N TRP A 46 6.37 -3.57 2.50
CA TRP A 46 5.60 -2.33 2.58
C TRP A 46 4.39 -2.46 3.50
N ARG A 47 3.64 -3.56 3.38
CA ARG A 47 2.55 -3.83 4.32
C ARG A 47 3.06 -4.04 5.75
N GLY A 48 4.24 -4.64 5.91
CA GLY A 48 4.90 -4.83 7.20
C GLY A 48 5.20 -3.52 7.94
N LEU A 49 5.38 -2.41 7.22
CA LEU A 49 5.61 -1.08 7.79
C LEU A 49 4.32 -0.34 8.19
N TYR A 50 3.14 -0.83 7.79
CA TYR A 50 1.85 -0.22 8.10
C TYR A 50 1.62 -0.01 9.60
N GLN A 51 1.71 -1.09 10.40
CA GLN A 51 1.49 -1.02 11.85
C GLN A 51 2.59 -0.22 12.57
N PRO A 52 3.89 -0.41 12.27
CA PRO A 52 4.95 0.43 12.82
C PRO A 52 4.72 1.94 12.58
N MET A 53 4.39 2.35 11.36
CA MET A 53 4.17 3.76 11.03
C MET A 53 2.93 4.35 11.73
N LEU A 54 1.83 3.61 11.78
CA LEU A 54 0.66 4.01 12.55
C LEU A 54 0.95 4.07 14.05
N SER A 55 1.80 3.19 14.57
CA SER A 55 2.21 3.21 15.98
C SER A 55 2.88 4.53 16.34
N ARG A 56 3.76 5.05 15.49
CA ARG A 56 4.44 6.34 15.71
C ARG A 56 3.46 7.50 15.86
N VAL A 57 2.41 7.53 15.05
CA VAL A 57 1.32 8.53 15.18
C VAL A 57 0.55 8.30 16.49
N ARG A 58 0.16 7.06 16.77
CA ARG A 58 -0.64 6.68 17.95
C ARG A 58 0.07 6.95 19.28
N THR A 59 1.39 6.86 19.32
CA THR A 59 2.20 7.16 20.51
C THR A 59 2.64 8.63 20.58
N GLY A 60 2.27 9.46 19.60
CA GLY A 60 2.62 10.87 19.54
C GLY A 60 4.05 11.17 19.11
N GLU A 61 4.80 10.16 18.64
CA GLU A 61 6.12 10.36 18.03
C GLU A 61 6.02 11.15 16.72
N LEU A 62 4.94 10.91 15.96
CA LEU A 62 4.52 11.72 14.83
C LEU A 62 3.19 12.41 15.16
N GLN A 63 3.02 13.62 14.64
CA GLN A 63 1.71 14.28 14.62
C GLN A 63 0.72 13.48 13.76
N TRP A 64 -0.56 13.87 13.80
CA TRP A 64 -1.54 13.28 12.88
C TRP A 64 -1.07 13.44 11.43
N THR A 65 -0.95 12.31 10.75
CA THR A 65 -0.38 12.22 9.39
C THR A 65 -1.30 11.33 8.56
N ARG A 66 -1.52 11.71 7.29
CA ARG A 66 -2.37 10.91 6.39
C ARG A 66 -1.70 9.58 6.11
N LEU A 67 -2.51 8.55 5.89
CA LEU A 67 -1.98 7.23 5.55
C LEU A 67 -1.17 7.26 4.23
N ASP A 68 -1.54 8.10 3.26
CA ASP A 68 -0.77 8.30 2.01
C ASP A 68 0.67 8.75 2.29
N ASP A 69 0.85 9.64 3.27
CA ASP A 69 2.17 10.19 3.62
C ASP A 69 2.98 9.12 4.39
N LEU A 70 2.33 8.34 5.26
CA LEU A 70 2.97 7.20 5.94
C LEU A 70 3.40 6.10 4.96
N HIS A 71 2.58 5.85 3.92
CA HIS A 71 2.95 4.96 2.82
C HIS A 71 4.12 5.52 2.04
N ARG A 72 4.16 6.83 1.75
CA ARG A 72 5.29 7.49 1.06
C ARG A 72 6.59 7.36 1.84
N MET A 73 6.57 7.66 3.14
CA MET A 73 7.73 7.51 4.02
C MET A 73 8.26 6.06 4.04
N SER A 74 7.35 5.09 4.02
CA SER A 74 7.70 3.67 3.95
C SER A 74 8.28 3.29 2.58
N LEU A 75 7.70 3.83 1.51
CA LEU A 75 8.15 3.63 0.14
C LEU A 75 9.58 4.14 -0.04
N ASP A 76 9.87 5.37 0.38
CA ASP A 76 11.19 5.97 0.24
C ASP A 76 12.27 5.10 0.91
N ARG A 77 11.96 4.56 2.09
CA ARG A 77 12.84 3.59 2.78
C ARG A 77 13.02 2.30 1.97
N LEU A 78 11.93 1.73 1.45
CA LEU A 78 11.98 0.46 0.73
C LEU A 78 12.65 0.55 -0.64
N LEU A 79 12.54 1.68 -1.33
CA LEU A 79 13.29 1.92 -2.57
C LEU A 79 14.79 1.76 -2.32
N VAL A 80 15.29 2.29 -1.20
CA VAL A 80 16.69 2.11 -0.79
C VAL A 80 16.99 0.65 -0.42
N GLU A 81 16.17 0.01 0.44
CA GLU A 81 16.41 -1.36 0.91
C GLU A 81 16.39 -2.40 -0.24
N PHE A 82 15.59 -2.17 -1.28
CA PHE A 82 15.50 -3.05 -2.45
C PHE A 82 16.42 -2.61 -3.61
N GLY A 83 17.21 -1.55 -3.43
CA GLY A 83 18.15 -1.07 -4.45
C GLY A 83 17.47 -0.51 -5.70
N ILE A 84 16.24 0.00 -5.56
CA ILE A 84 15.50 0.61 -6.66
C ILE A 84 15.93 2.08 -6.78
N ALA A 85 16.53 2.41 -7.93
CA ALA A 85 17.01 3.75 -8.24
C ALA A 85 16.60 4.18 -9.65
N GLY A 86 16.80 5.46 -9.98
CA GLY A 86 16.51 5.99 -11.32
C GLY A 86 15.02 6.20 -11.62
N LEU A 87 14.18 6.22 -10.58
CA LEU A 87 12.80 6.67 -10.66
C LEU A 87 12.76 8.20 -10.53
N SER A 88 11.93 8.84 -11.34
CA SER A 88 11.51 10.22 -11.14
C SER A 88 10.53 10.34 -9.97
N GLU A 89 10.38 11.55 -9.43
CA GLU A 89 9.40 11.80 -8.36
C GLU A 89 7.96 11.43 -8.78
N ASP A 90 7.59 11.69 -10.04
CA ASP A 90 6.26 11.34 -10.57
C ASP A 90 6.04 9.81 -10.59
N GLU A 91 7.08 9.03 -10.88
CA GLU A 91 7.02 7.57 -10.86
C GLU A 91 6.91 7.04 -9.43
N ILE A 92 7.63 7.64 -8.48
CA ILE A 92 7.53 7.28 -7.06
C ILE A 92 6.14 7.62 -6.52
N ASP A 93 5.60 8.80 -6.85
CA ASP A 93 4.25 9.19 -6.45
C ASP A 93 3.18 8.31 -7.09
N HIS A 94 3.35 7.93 -8.34
CA HIS A 94 2.44 7.00 -9.02
C HIS A 94 2.41 5.63 -8.32
N LEU A 95 3.58 5.12 -7.94
CA LEU A 95 3.71 3.88 -7.17
C LEU A 95 3.13 4.01 -5.76
N ASN A 96 3.36 5.13 -5.06
CA ASN A 96 2.76 5.40 -3.75
C ASN A 96 1.23 5.35 -3.81
N ARG A 97 0.64 5.86 -4.89
CA ARG A 97 -0.81 5.84 -5.11
C ARG A 97 -1.35 4.50 -5.58
N ALA A 98 -0.54 3.45 -5.71
CA ALA A 98 -1.02 2.10 -6.03
C ALA A 98 -2.06 1.59 -5.01
N TRP A 99 -1.96 2.02 -3.74
CA TRP A 99 -2.96 1.73 -2.69
C TRP A 99 -4.37 2.27 -2.99
N HIS A 100 -4.53 3.13 -4.01
CA HIS A 100 -5.82 3.66 -4.45
C HIS A 100 -6.39 2.87 -5.65
N ARG A 101 -5.66 1.91 -6.20
CA ARG A 101 -6.01 1.13 -7.41
C ARG A 101 -6.05 -0.39 -7.13
N LEU A 102 -6.63 -0.74 -5.98
CA LEU A 102 -6.70 -2.13 -5.51
C LEU A 102 -7.94 -2.82 -6.10
N GLU A 103 -7.75 -4.02 -6.64
CA GLU A 103 -8.86 -4.83 -7.13
C GLU A 103 -9.68 -5.38 -5.96
N PRO A 104 -11.02 -5.31 -6.02
CA PRO A 104 -11.89 -5.94 -5.04
C PRO A 104 -11.81 -7.47 -5.14
N TRP A 105 -12.12 -8.16 -4.04
CA TRP A 105 -12.42 -9.60 -4.13
C TRP A 105 -13.67 -9.82 -5.01
N PRO A 106 -13.79 -10.96 -5.71
CA PRO A 106 -14.91 -11.21 -6.61
C PRO A 106 -16.30 -11.10 -5.95
N ASP A 107 -16.37 -11.41 -4.67
CA ASP A 107 -17.57 -11.41 -3.83
C ASP A 107 -17.82 -10.09 -3.09
N ALA A 108 -16.90 -9.12 -3.16
CA ALA A 108 -16.99 -7.89 -2.38
C ALA A 108 -17.87 -6.79 -3.01
N VAL A 109 -18.21 -6.89 -4.30
CA VAL A 109 -18.93 -5.85 -5.04
C VAL A 109 -20.44 -6.09 -5.07
N GLU A 110 -20.89 -7.34 -5.07
CA GLU A 110 -22.32 -7.65 -5.12
C GLU A 110 -22.98 -7.30 -3.78
N GLY A 111 -23.87 -6.29 -3.79
CA GLY A 111 -24.55 -5.76 -2.60
C GLY A 111 -25.61 -4.71 -2.94
#